data_AF-A0A7W8KH75-F1
#
_entry.id   AF-A0A7W8KH75-F1
#
_cell.length_a   1.000
_cell.length_b   1.000
_cell.length_c   1.000
_cell.angle_alpha   90.00
_cell.angle_beta   90.00
_cell.angle_gamma   90.00
#
_symmetry.space_group_name_H-M   'P 1'
#
loop_
_entity.id
_entity.type
_entity.pdbx_description
1 polymer ?
#
loop_
_entity_poly.entity_id
_entity_poly.type
_entity_poly.pdbx_seq_one_letter_code
_entity_poly.pdbx_strand_id
1 'polypeptide(L)'
;MGKKDRNAPRTAYVTLRDMPGTRVMFWVVDECPYCGERHLHLAGNLRDADPADTLVEVAAPCAPERRYELTLPPRPKRKVAKDERRKARRAARADTLTDDWDDEP
;
A
#
# COMPACT_ATOMS: atom_id res chain seq x y z
N MET A 1 7.66 -17.06 31.27
CA MET A 1 6.81 -17.08 30.06
C MET A 1 5.96 -15.82 30.06
N GLY A 2 6.21 -14.91 29.11
CA GLY A 2 5.64 -13.56 29.10
C GLY A 2 4.13 -13.58 28.92
N LYS A 3 3.42 -12.89 29.81
CA LYS A 3 2.00 -12.59 29.63
C LYS A 3 1.89 -11.74 28.38
N LYS A 4 1.33 -12.29 27.30
CA LYS A 4 1.07 -11.55 26.06
C LYS A 4 0.01 -10.50 26.41
N ASP A 5 0.43 -9.24 26.56
CA ASP A 5 -0.45 -8.12 26.84
C ASP A 5 -1.62 -8.13 25.86
N ARG A 6 -2.82 -8.40 26.38
CA ARG A 6 -4.07 -8.41 25.58
C ARG A 6 -4.45 -7.01 25.09
N ASN A 7 -3.73 -6.00 25.55
CA ASN A 7 -3.93 -4.59 25.20
C ASN A 7 -2.88 -4.04 24.21
N ALA A 8 -2.07 -4.92 23.59
CA ALA A 8 -1.21 -4.47 22.50
C ALA A 8 -2.08 -3.89 21.37
N PRO A 9 -1.75 -2.69 20.85
CA PRO A 9 -2.49 -2.09 19.75
C PRO A 9 -2.50 -3.06 18.57
N ARG A 10 -3.69 -3.32 18.03
CA ARG A 10 -3.82 -4.17 16.84
C ARG A 10 -3.42 -3.35 15.62
N THR A 11 -2.79 -4.00 14.64
CA THR A 11 -2.50 -3.36 13.36
C THR A 11 -3.73 -3.40 12.47
N ALA A 12 -4.15 -2.26 11.94
CA ALA A 12 -5.23 -2.16 10.96
C ALA A 12 -4.65 -1.69 9.62
N TYR A 13 -4.94 -2.45 8.56
CA TYR A 13 -4.49 -2.09 7.21
C TYR A 13 -5.42 -1.04 6.61
N VAL A 14 -4.83 0.01 6.04
CA VAL A 14 -5.58 1.11 5.45
C VAL A 14 -5.29 1.32 3.97
N THR A 15 -6.29 1.84 3.28
CA THR A 15 -6.16 2.36 1.92
C THR A 15 -6.45 3.86 1.91
N LEU A 16 -5.67 4.62 1.14
CA LEU A 16 -5.89 6.05 0.98
C LEU A 16 -6.99 6.27 -0.06
N ARG A 17 -7.99 7.08 0.28
CA ARG A 17 -9.05 7.53 -0.64
C ARG A 17 -9.11 9.04 -0.63
N ASP A 18 -9.09 9.64 -1.80
CA ASP A 18 -9.44 11.04 -2.01
C ASP A 18 -10.96 11.19 -2.20
N MET A 19 -11.51 12.30 -1.70
CA MET A 19 -12.91 12.64 -1.96
C MET A 19 -13.00 13.53 -3.21
N PRO A 20 -13.69 13.09 -4.27
CA PRO A 20 -13.74 13.80 -5.55
C PRO A 20 -14.37 15.19 -5.39
N GLY A 21 -13.76 16.19 -6.00
CA GLY A 21 -14.18 17.59 -5.88
C GLY A 21 -13.69 18.28 -4.60
N THR A 22 -13.01 17.56 -3.70
CA THR A 22 -12.34 18.13 -2.52
C THR A 22 -10.87 17.73 -2.51
N ARG A 23 -10.08 18.37 -1.64
CA ARG A 23 -8.66 18.05 -1.44
C ARG A 23 -8.42 17.20 -0.18
N VAL A 24 -9.49 16.66 0.40
CA VAL A 24 -9.42 15.89 1.64
C VAL A 24 -9.14 14.43 1.32
N MET A 25 -8.20 13.85 2.06
CA MET A 25 -7.88 12.43 1.98
C MET A 25 -8.34 11.71 3.24
N PHE A 26 -8.73 10.45 3.06
CA PHE A 26 -9.20 9.58 4.13
C PHE A 26 -8.45 8.25 4.10
N TRP A 27 -8.04 7.80 5.28
CA TRP A 27 -7.64 6.42 5.52
C TRP A 27 -8.88 5.57 5.70
N VAL A 28 -9.04 4.60 4.81
CA VAL A 28 -10.11 3.62 4.89
C VAL A 28 -9.55 2.33 5.48
N VAL A 29 -10.03 1.97 6.65
CA VAL A 29 -9.80 0.66 7.26
C VAL A 29 -10.91 -0.25 6.72
N ASP A 30 -10.60 -1.16 5.80
CA ASP A 30 -11.62 -2.05 5.21
C ASP A 30 -12.21 -3.03 6.24
N GLU A 31 -11.40 -3.51 7.18
CA GLU A 31 -11.81 -4.45 8.22
C GLU A 31 -11.25 -4.00 9.58
N CYS A 32 -12.12 -3.50 10.44
CA CYS A 32 -11.74 -3.13 11.80
C CYS A 32 -11.37 -4.38 12.61
N PRO A 33 -10.20 -4.42 13.29
CA PRO A 33 -9.78 -5.59 14.07
C PRO A 33 -10.62 -5.85 15.33
N TYR A 34 -11.63 -5.03 15.61
CA TYR A 34 -12.52 -5.14 16.76
C TYR A 34 -13.95 -5.51 16.37
N CYS A 35 -14.58 -4.80 15.43
CA CYS A 35 -15.96 -5.04 15.01
C CYS A 35 -16.10 -5.68 13.61
N GLY A 36 -15.02 -5.75 12.82
CA GLY A 36 -15.05 -6.24 11.45
C GLY A 36 -15.65 -5.28 10.42
N GLU A 37 -16.15 -4.11 10.84
CA GLU A 37 -16.72 -3.11 9.94
C GLU A 37 -15.66 -2.18 9.34
N ARG A 38 -16.06 -1.48 8.27
CA ARG A 38 -15.22 -0.50 7.59
C ARG A 38 -15.25 0.85 8.31
N HIS A 39 -14.08 1.41 8.59
CA HIS A 39 -13.92 2.71 9.27
C HIS A 39 -13.13 3.72 8.43
N LEU A 40 -13.39 5.01 8.67
CA LEU A 40 -12.77 6.12 7.98
C LEU A 40 -12.04 7.01 8.99
N HIS A 41 -10.79 7.36 8.68
CA HIS A 41 -10.00 8.35 9.41
C HIS A 41 -9.54 9.45 8.47
N LEU A 42 -9.39 10.66 8.99
CA LEU A 42 -8.85 11.77 8.21
C LEU A 42 -7.35 11.59 8.01
N ALA A 43 -6.91 11.56 6.75
CA ALA A 43 -5.50 11.48 6.37
C ALA A 43 -4.87 12.86 6.11
N GLY A 44 -5.63 13.94 6.30
CA GLY A 44 -5.18 15.32 6.07
C GLY A 44 -5.66 15.90 4.73
N ASN A 45 -5.07 17.04 4.36
CA ASN A 45 -5.41 17.81 3.17
C ASN A 45 -4.20 17.84 2.22
N LEU A 46 -4.46 17.71 0.91
CA LEU A 46 -3.44 17.63 -0.15
C LEU A 46 -2.44 18.81 -0.19
N ARG A 47 -2.73 19.91 0.50
CA ARG A 47 -1.90 21.12 0.52
C ARG A 47 -0.81 21.12 1.58
N ASP A 48 -1.08 20.56 2.76
CA ASP A 48 -0.35 20.90 3.99
C ASP A 48 0.22 19.68 4.71
N ALA A 49 -0.18 18.46 4.36
CA ALA A 49 0.28 17.26 5.04
C ALA A 49 0.52 16.11 4.05
N ASP A 50 1.66 15.41 4.20
CA ASP A 50 1.86 14.11 3.58
C ASP A 50 0.93 13.11 4.31
N PRO A 51 0.05 12.39 3.58
CA PRO A 51 -0.83 11.42 4.21
C PRO A 51 -0.04 10.37 4.99
N ALA A 52 1.19 10.04 4.59
CA ALA A 52 2.04 9.07 5.29
C ALA A 52 2.32 9.45 6.75
N ASP A 53 2.36 10.75 7.08
CA ASP A 53 2.61 11.24 8.45
C ASP A 53 1.41 11.02 9.39
N THR A 54 0.23 10.69 8.84
CA THR A 54 -1.00 10.43 9.61
C THR A 54 -1.24 8.95 9.88
N LEU A 55 -0.29 8.07 9.51
CA LEU A 55 -0.27 6.65 9.85
C LEU A 55 0.17 6.45 11.31
N VAL A 56 -0.72 6.79 12.23
CA VAL A 56 -0.48 6.76 13.69
C VAL A 56 -1.43 5.80 14.40
N GLU A 57 -1.27 5.68 15.71
CA GLU A 57 -2.26 5.05 16.57
C GLU A 57 -3.53 5.90 16.68
N VAL A 58 -4.66 5.33 16.29
CA VAL A 58 -5.97 5.99 16.34
C VAL A 58 -6.97 5.17 17.16
N ALA A 59 -7.94 5.85 17.75
CA ALA A 59 -9.03 5.20 18.46
C ALA A 59 -9.98 4.52 17.46
N ALA A 60 -10.50 3.35 17.82
CA ALA A 60 -11.49 2.69 17.00
C ALA A 60 -12.83 3.44 17.04
N PRO A 61 -13.43 3.82 15.90
CA PRO A 61 -14.75 4.47 15.89
C PRO A 61 -15.84 3.63 16.57
N CYS A 62 -15.77 2.30 16.46
CA CYS A 62 -16.68 1.37 17.12
C CYS A 62 -16.45 1.23 18.63
N ALA A 63 -15.25 1.56 19.12
CA ALA A 63 -14.83 1.34 20.51
C ALA A 63 -13.71 2.34 20.86
N PRO A 64 -14.05 3.58 21.25
CA PRO A 64 -13.06 4.65 21.42
C PRO A 64 -12.03 4.36 22.52
N GLU A 65 -12.33 3.41 23.41
CA GLU A 65 -11.44 2.94 24.46
C GLU A 65 -10.30 2.04 23.95
N ARG A 66 -10.39 1.57 22.70
CA ARG A 66 -9.40 0.68 22.07
C ARG A 66 -8.70 1.41 20.93
N ARG A 67 -7.38 1.27 20.88
CA ARG A 67 -6.53 1.89 19.84
C ARG A 67 -5.96 0.83 18.90
N TYR A 68 -5.85 1.19 17.64
CA TYR A 68 -5.14 0.41 16.63
C TYR A 68 -4.19 1.29 15.84
N GLU A 69 -3.12 0.68 15.35
CA GLU A 69 -2.10 1.34 14.54
C GLU A 69 -2.51 1.26 13.07
N LEU A 70 -2.63 2.41 12.41
CA LEU A 70 -2.88 2.49 10.97
C LEU A 70 -1.59 2.15 10.22
N THR A 71 -1.64 1.14 9.35
CA THR A 71 -0.49 0.78 8.52
C THR A 71 -0.91 0.52 7.08
N LEU A 72 0.00 0.77 6.15
CA LEU A 72 -0.23 0.40 4.76
C LEU A 72 -0.13 -1.12 4.61
N PRO A 73 -1.00 -1.74 3.80
CA PRO A 73 -0.88 -3.16 3.50
C PRO A 73 0.49 -3.45 2.87
N PRO A 74 1.13 -4.59 3.22
CA PRO A 74 2.41 -4.95 2.65
C PRO A 74 2.29 -5.01 1.13
N ARG A 75 3.14 -4.23 0.42
CA ARG A 75 3.11 -4.18 -1.04
C ARG A 75 3.28 -5.60 -1.61
N PRO A 76 2.40 -6.05 -2.52
CA PRO A 76 2.54 -7.37 -3.10
C PRO A 76 3.87 -7.45 -3.83
N LYS A 77 4.76 -8.34 -3.37
CA LYS A 77 6.06 -8.57 -4.00
C LYS A 77 5.83 -8.98 -5.45
N ARG A 78 6.29 -8.15 -6.40
CA ARG A 78 6.28 -8.51 -7.82
C ARG A 78 7.08 -9.80 -7.99
N LYS A 79 6.44 -10.83 -8.53
CA LYS A 79 7.11 -12.11 -8.81
C LYS A 79 8.21 -11.87 -9.85
N VAL A 80 9.45 -12.21 -9.51
CA VAL A 80 10.68 -12.08 -10.33
C VAL A 80 10.50 -12.62 -11.76
N ALA A 81 9.68 -13.66 -11.93
CA ALA A 81 9.36 -14.26 -13.23
C ALA A 81 8.79 -13.28 -14.28
N LYS A 82 8.10 -12.19 -13.87
CA LYS A 82 7.56 -11.20 -14.80
C LYS A 82 8.67 -10.30 -15.38
N ASP A 83 9.71 -10.01 -14.61
CA ASP A 83 10.84 -9.19 -15.06
C ASP A 83 11.79 -9.98 -15.95
N GLU A 84 12.03 -11.27 -15.66
CA GLU A 84 12.79 -12.15 -16.56
C GLU A 84 12.11 -12.31 -17.93
N ARG A 85 10.78 -12.51 -17.95
CA ARG A 85 10.03 -12.62 -19.21
C ARG A 85 10.06 -11.32 -20.02
N ARG A 86 10.11 -10.16 -19.36
CA ARG A 86 10.26 -8.86 -20.03
C ARG A 86 11.68 -8.65 -20.57
N LYS A 87 12.70 -9.12 -19.85
CA LYS A 87 14.11 -9.09 -20.28
C LYS A 87 14.35 -10.01 -21.47
N ALA A 88 13.81 -11.24 -21.45
CA ALA A 88 13.91 -12.20 -22.56
C ALA A 88 13.30 -11.66 -23.87
N ARG A 89 12.14 -10.98 -23.79
CA ARG A 89 11.53 -10.33 -24.97
C ARG A 89 12.36 -9.17 -25.55
N ARG A 90 13.10 -8.44 -24.71
CA ARG A 90 14.01 -7.37 -25.20
C ARG A 90 15.27 -7.94 -25.82
N ALA A 91 15.83 -9.01 -25.23
CA ALA A 91 17.00 -9.70 -25.79
C ALA A 91 16.70 -10.31 -27.17
N ALA A 92 15.55 -10.99 -27.33
CA ALA A 92 15.14 -11.56 -28.62
C ALA A 92 14.91 -10.53 -29.73
N ARG A 93 14.63 -9.27 -29.38
CA ARG A 93 14.48 -8.17 -30.36
C ARG A 93 15.82 -7.52 -30.73
N ALA A 94 16.80 -7.60 -29.84
CA ALA A 94 18.15 -7.07 -30.09
C ALA A 94 18.93 -8.02 -31.02
N ASP A 95 18.76 -9.33 -30.84
CA ASP A 95 19.38 -10.38 -31.66
C ASP A 95 18.98 -10.28 -33.14
N THR A 96 17.71 -9.99 -33.43
CA THR A 96 17.21 -9.80 -34.80
C THR A 96 17.70 -8.51 -35.49
N LEU A 97 18.28 -7.56 -34.75
CA LEU A 97 18.68 -6.26 -35.29
C LEU A 97 20.19 -6.20 -35.59
N THR A 98 20.97 -7.14 -35.05
CA THR A 98 22.41 -7.27 -35.28
C THR A 98 22.78 -8.21 -36.43
N ASP A 99 21.84 -9.05 -36.90
CA ASP A 99 22.06 -9.99 -38.02
C ASP A 99 21.95 -9.31 -39.41
N ASP A 100 21.36 -8.12 -39.49
CA ASP A 100 21.10 -7.38 -40.76
C ASP A 100 22.17 -6.34 -41.11
N TRP A 101 23.28 -6.27 -40.35
CA TRP A 101 24.33 -5.24 -40.49
C TRP A 101 25.73 -5.78 -40.87
N ASP A 102 25.84 -7.06 -41.25
CA ASP A 102 27.11 -7.71 -41.62
C ASP A 102 27.06 -8.34 -43.04
N ASP A 103 26.34 -7.72 -43.98
CA ASP A 103 26.40 -8.08 -45.40
C ASP A 103 26.42 -6.81 -46.27
N GLU A 104 27.61 -6.30 -46.56
CA GLU A 104 27.95 -5.79 -47.90
C GLU A 104 29.50 -5.88 -48.11
N PRO A 105 29.97 -6.29 -49.31
CA PRO A 105 31.36 -6.66 -49.62
C PRO A 105 32.34 -5.49 -49.88
#